data_AF-A0A165Q2J0-F1
#
_entry.id   AF-A0A165Q2J0-F1
#
_cell.length_a   1.000
_cell.length_b   1.000
_cell.length_c   1.000
_cell.angle_alpha   90.00
_cell.angle_beta   90.00
_cell.angle_gamma   90.00
#
_symmetry.space_group_name_H-M   'P 1'
#
loop_
_entity.id
_entity.type
_entity.pdbx_description
1 polymer ?
#
loop_
_entity_poly.entity_id
_entity_poly.type
_entity_poly.pdbx_seq_one_letter_code
_entity_poly.pdbx_strand_id
1 'polypeptide(L)'
;MEQACDAPRRVCYIVSNELVKASSLLPSNKNRSLLVHALVKAYGLLDPSGCSKGTSLRVLRASPANPKELAAYHTQDYLQFIMNPTAESMTDDSDHVEFGLEEDCPPFDGLSDYVRLVAGGTLAAANALREDRADIAICWDGGRHHARKSEASGFCYVADCILAILTLKRMHRSPDSAVWRPRVMYLDLDLHFSDAVSEAFLDSSATSLGPQVLTLSIHHSAPGFFPSSPLGTLRDRSADRFDPFTLSLPLDRGATDATFARIWPSVERVKDAFRPEFVLVQCGVDGLAGDPHAVWNWSLNDGKGSLGWCVDRVCSQWGCKVLMLGGGGYNHPNAARAWTYLTSLALGRTLSPEADIPDHPAFPLYAPSFTLDVPAGNAPDRNEDAYLGEITEYFEIVARSIEERVNCT
;
A
#
# COMPACT_ATOMS: atom_id res chain seq x y z
N MET A 1 -2.62 34.33 7.16
CA MET A 1 -1.55 33.62 7.89
C MET A 1 -2.15 33.14 9.20
N GLU A 2 -2.86 32.02 9.16
CA GLU A 2 -3.25 31.31 10.39
C GLU A 2 -2.10 30.38 10.76
N GLN A 3 -1.61 30.50 11.99
CA GLN A 3 -0.64 29.58 12.57
C GLN A 3 -1.26 28.18 12.57
N ALA A 4 -0.70 27.27 11.78
CA ALA A 4 -0.98 25.85 11.92
C ALA A 4 -0.64 25.46 13.37
N CYS A 5 -1.64 24.96 14.10
CA CYS A 5 -1.46 24.39 15.41
C CYS A 5 -0.42 23.25 15.29
N ASP A 6 0.73 23.43 15.93
CA ASP A 6 1.90 22.54 15.93
C ASP A 6 1.62 21.30 16.81
N ALA A 7 0.50 20.61 16.53
CA ALA A 7 0.11 19.42 17.24
C ALA A 7 1.11 18.30 16.91
N PRO A 8 1.59 17.56 17.92
CA PRO A 8 2.62 16.58 17.69
C PRO A 8 2.10 15.44 16.80
N ARG A 9 2.79 15.14 15.69
CA ARG A 9 2.49 14.03 14.77
C ARG A 9 2.62 12.70 15.51
N ARG A 10 1.54 11.93 15.58
CA ARG A 10 1.53 10.62 16.27
C ARG A 10 1.74 9.50 15.27
N VAL A 11 2.86 8.78 15.37
CA VAL A 11 3.20 7.67 14.49
C VAL A 11 3.08 6.34 15.25
N CYS A 12 2.40 5.36 14.66
CA CYS A 12 2.42 3.98 15.12
C CYS A 12 3.19 3.11 14.13
N TYR A 13 4.11 2.29 14.62
CA TYR A 13 4.85 1.33 13.82
C TYR A 13 4.46 -0.08 14.26
N ILE A 14 3.89 -0.88 13.36
CA ILE A 14 3.44 -2.24 13.67
C ILE A 14 4.58 -3.22 13.40
N VAL A 15 5.05 -3.91 14.46
CA VAL A 15 6.04 -4.98 14.35
C VAL A 15 5.99 -5.91 15.55
N SER A 16 6.25 -7.19 15.33
CA SER A 16 6.45 -8.18 16.39
C SER A 16 7.37 -9.28 15.88
N ASN A 17 8.07 -9.99 16.77
CA ASN A 17 8.94 -11.10 16.36
C ASN A 17 8.15 -12.18 15.61
N GLU A 18 6.90 -12.41 16.00
CA GLU A 18 6.02 -13.40 15.39
C GLU A 18 5.64 -12.98 13.97
N LEU A 19 5.19 -11.72 13.78
CA LEU A 19 4.89 -11.18 12.46
C LEU A 19 6.11 -11.23 11.54
N VAL A 20 7.27 -10.78 12.01
CA VAL A 20 8.49 -10.73 11.21
C VAL A 20 8.92 -12.12 10.76
N LYS A 21 8.83 -13.12 11.65
CA LYS A 21 9.12 -14.52 11.32
C LYS A 21 8.13 -15.06 10.30
N ALA A 22 6.82 -14.91 10.53
CA ALA A 22 5.80 -15.42 9.64
C ALA A 22 5.88 -14.78 8.23
N SER A 23 6.01 -13.46 8.16
CA SER A 23 6.21 -12.73 6.90
C SER A 23 7.48 -13.15 6.16
N SER A 24 8.53 -13.53 6.87
CA SER A 24 9.79 -13.99 6.27
C SER A 24 9.72 -15.40 5.67
N LEU A 25 8.64 -16.14 5.92
CA LEU A 25 8.39 -17.46 5.32
C LEU A 25 7.73 -17.38 3.94
N LEU A 26 7.18 -16.22 3.56
CA LEU A 26 6.53 -16.01 2.27
C LEU A 26 7.47 -16.42 1.12
N PRO A 27 7.10 -17.40 0.27
CA PRO A 27 7.99 -17.95 -0.74
C PRO A 27 8.57 -16.92 -1.71
N SER A 28 7.78 -15.91 -2.11
CA SER A 28 8.20 -14.87 -3.04
C SER A 28 9.15 -13.83 -2.44
N ASN A 29 9.22 -13.71 -1.10
CA ASN A 29 9.98 -12.65 -0.42
C ASN A 29 10.68 -13.13 0.86
N LYS A 30 11.31 -14.32 0.79
CA LYS A 30 11.95 -14.96 1.95
C LYS A 30 12.93 -14.02 2.66
N ASN A 31 12.80 -13.91 3.99
CA ASN A 31 13.61 -13.06 4.87
C ASN A 31 13.56 -11.54 4.59
N ARG A 32 12.72 -11.05 3.65
CA ARG A 32 12.61 -9.60 3.37
C ARG A 32 12.15 -8.82 4.60
N SER A 33 11.17 -9.33 5.34
CA SER A 33 10.66 -8.69 6.55
C SER A 33 11.76 -8.54 7.61
N LEU A 34 12.53 -9.60 7.88
CA LEU A 34 13.69 -9.53 8.78
C LEU A 34 14.67 -8.42 8.38
N LEU A 35 14.98 -8.31 7.07
CA LEU A 35 15.91 -7.32 6.55
C LEU A 35 15.40 -5.88 6.75
N VAL A 36 14.14 -5.64 6.41
CA VAL A 36 13.46 -4.34 6.56
C VAL A 36 13.51 -3.88 8.02
N HIS A 37 13.00 -4.72 8.93
CA HIS A 37 12.89 -4.34 10.34
C HIS A 37 14.26 -4.24 11.03
N ALA A 38 15.25 -5.04 10.59
CA ALA A 38 16.62 -4.91 11.06
C ALA A 38 17.24 -3.57 10.66
N LEU A 39 17.02 -3.11 9.42
CA LEU A 39 17.56 -1.83 8.96
C LEU A 39 16.87 -0.63 9.62
N VAL A 40 15.53 -0.66 9.72
CA VAL A 40 14.76 0.37 10.45
C VAL A 40 15.26 0.49 11.89
N LYS A 41 15.50 -0.64 12.55
CA LYS A 41 16.07 -0.68 13.90
C LYS A 41 17.51 -0.17 13.95
N ALA A 42 18.35 -0.52 12.97
CA ALA A 42 19.76 -0.13 12.92
C ALA A 42 19.95 1.39 12.81
N TYR A 43 19.04 2.07 12.08
CA TYR A 43 18.99 3.54 12.06
C TYR A 43 18.38 4.17 13.33
N GLY A 44 17.96 3.37 14.31
CA GLY A 44 17.31 3.88 15.53
C GLY A 44 15.94 4.54 15.26
N LEU A 45 15.24 4.14 14.20
CA LEU A 45 13.92 4.69 13.86
C LEU A 45 12.81 4.09 14.74
N LEU A 46 13.09 3.00 15.47
CA LEU A 46 12.17 2.40 16.44
C LEU A 46 12.38 2.92 17.88
N ASP A 47 13.33 3.83 18.09
CA ASP A 47 13.58 4.45 19.38
C ASP A 47 12.70 5.71 19.55
N PRO A 48 11.73 5.71 20.49
CA PRO A 48 10.86 6.86 20.72
C PRO A 48 11.61 8.13 21.14
N SER A 49 12.82 8.00 21.70
CA SER A 49 13.64 9.15 22.11
C SER A 49 14.27 9.89 20.93
N GLY A 50 14.36 9.23 19.77
CA GLY A 50 14.95 9.79 18.56
C GLY A 50 13.98 10.56 17.67
N CYS A 51 12.73 10.78 18.08
CA CYS A 51 11.74 11.54 17.31
C CYS A 51 12.06 13.05 17.29
N SER A 52 11.73 13.74 16.19
CA SER A 52 11.82 15.20 16.13
C SER A 52 10.88 15.86 17.16
N LYS A 53 11.18 17.11 17.56
CA LYS A 53 10.27 17.88 18.42
C LYS A 53 8.90 17.95 17.73
N GLY A 54 7.86 17.49 18.42
CA GLY A 54 6.53 17.42 17.83
C GLY A 54 6.22 16.11 17.10
N THR A 55 6.99 15.04 17.29
CA THR A 55 6.60 13.69 16.83
C THR A 55 6.63 12.70 17.99
N SER A 56 5.64 11.83 18.10
CA SER A 56 5.63 10.72 19.06
C SER A 56 5.51 9.38 18.33
N LEU A 57 6.39 8.43 18.65
CA LEU A 57 6.34 7.07 18.11
C LEU A 57 5.79 6.08 19.15
N ARG A 58 4.90 5.19 18.70
CA ARG A 58 4.49 3.98 19.42
C ARG A 58 4.75 2.75 18.58
N VAL A 59 5.55 1.83 19.11
CA VAL A 59 5.70 0.50 18.51
C VAL A 59 4.58 -0.39 19.03
N LEU A 60 3.74 -0.89 18.12
CA LEU A 60 2.62 -1.77 18.46
C LEU A 60 2.90 -3.19 17.95
N ARG A 61 2.53 -4.18 18.76
CA ARG A 61 2.60 -5.57 18.35
C ARG A 61 1.36 -5.95 17.54
N ALA A 62 1.56 -6.70 16.46
CA ALA A 62 0.46 -7.34 15.75
C ALA A 62 -0.13 -8.47 16.61
N SER A 63 -1.45 -8.49 16.75
CA SER A 63 -2.17 -9.66 17.28
C SER A 63 -2.70 -10.46 16.09
N PRO A 64 -2.61 -11.80 16.07
CA PRO A 64 -3.18 -12.59 14.98
C PRO A 64 -4.67 -12.28 14.79
N ALA A 65 -5.08 -12.00 13.56
CA ALA A 65 -6.48 -11.79 13.22
C ALA A 65 -7.32 -13.02 13.60
N ASN A 66 -8.48 -12.77 14.19
CA ASN A 66 -9.42 -13.83 14.52
C ASN A 66 -10.32 -14.17 13.31
N PRO A 67 -10.98 -15.34 13.29
CA PRO A 67 -11.80 -15.75 12.15
C PRO A 67 -12.88 -14.75 11.75
N LYS A 68 -13.49 -14.03 12.69
CA LYS A 68 -14.52 -13.02 12.37
C LYS A 68 -13.95 -11.79 11.68
N GLU A 69 -12.70 -11.42 11.99
CA GLU A 69 -12.01 -10.32 11.33
C GLU A 69 -11.69 -10.68 9.88
N LEU A 70 -11.18 -11.89 9.64
CA LEU A 70 -10.89 -12.37 8.29
C LEU A 70 -12.17 -12.55 7.45
N ALA A 71 -13.22 -13.11 8.06
CA ALA A 71 -14.53 -13.31 7.43
C ALA A 71 -15.31 -12.02 7.18
N ALA A 72 -14.77 -10.85 7.57
CA ALA A 72 -15.33 -9.56 7.18
C ALA A 72 -15.25 -9.33 5.66
N TYR A 73 -14.34 -10.04 4.97
CA TYR A 73 -14.24 -10.04 3.51
C TYR A 73 -14.22 -11.46 2.96
N HIS A 74 -13.32 -12.32 3.44
CA HIS A 74 -13.12 -13.64 2.87
C HIS A 74 -14.29 -14.59 3.12
N THR A 75 -14.51 -15.51 2.18
CA THR A 75 -15.49 -16.59 2.36
C THR A 75 -15.02 -17.59 3.40
N GLN A 76 -15.98 -18.24 4.06
CA GLN A 76 -15.70 -19.23 5.09
C GLN A 76 -14.92 -20.42 4.52
N ASP A 77 -15.28 -20.88 3.32
CA ASP A 77 -14.68 -22.05 2.68
C ASP A 77 -13.20 -21.80 2.34
N TYR A 78 -12.89 -20.64 1.74
CA TYR A 78 -11.51 -20.21 1.49
C TYR A 78 -10.68 -20.16 2.79
N LEU A 79 -11.24 -19.55 3.84
CA LEU A 79 -10.55 -19.47 5.13
C LEU A 79 -10.32 -20.84 5.77
N GLN A 80 -11.27 -21.76 5.64
CA GLN A 80 -11.11 -23.11 6.16
C GLN A 80 -9.98 -23.84 5.42
N PHE A 81 -9.92 -23.71 4.09
CA PHE A 81 -8.91 -24.33 3.25
C PHE A 81 -7.51 -23.78 3.53
N ILE A 82 -7.32 -22.46 3.45
CA ILE A 82 -6.00 -21.83 3.55
C ILE A 82 -5.36 -21.93 4.95
N MET A 83 -6.18 -22.13 5.98
CA MET A 83 -5.70 -22.28 7.35
C MET A 83 -5.13 -23.68 7.62
N ASN A 84 -5.54 -24.70 6.86
CA ASN A 84 -5.10 -26.09 7.03
C ASN A 84 -4.88 -26.78 5.67
N PRO A 85 -3.91 -26.32 4.85
CA PRO A 85 -3.69 -26.90 3.51
C PRO A 85 -3.15 -28.35 3.54
N THR A 86 -2.84 -28.90 4.73
CA THR A 86 -2.15 -30.20 4.91
C THR A 86 -2.99 -31.30 5.55
N ALA A 87 -4.25 -31.04 5.94
CA ALA A 87 -5.10 -32.03 6.59
C ALA A 87 -6.18 -32.54 5.62
N GLU A 88 -5.98 -33.73 5.05
CA GLU A 88 -6.99 -34.52 4.33
C GLU A 88 -7.51 -34.00 2.98
N SER A 89 -7.24 -32.75 2.59
CA SER A 89 -7.60 -32.17 1.28
C SER A 89 -6.60 -32.47 0.15
N MET A 90 -5.44 -33.06 0.46
CA MET A 90 -4.34 -33.30 -0.50
C MET A 90 -4.63 -34.39 -1.56
N THR A 91 -5.89 -34.79 -1.75
CA THR A 91 -6.27 -35.81 -2.75
C THR A 91 -7.06 -35.25 -3.93
N ASP A 92 -7.49 -33.99 -3.90
CA ASP A 92 -8.26 -33.37 -4.98
C ASP A 92 -7.58 -32.07 -5.44
N ASP A 93 -6.87 -32.12 -6.57
CA ASP A 93 -6.19 -30.96 -7.18
C ASP A 93 -7.18 -29.82 -7.52
N SER A 94 -8.49 -30.10 -7.54
CA SER A 94 -9.54 -29.14 -7.91
C SER A 94 -9.67 -27.96 -6.93
N ASP A 95 -9.60 -28.20 -5.62
CA ASP A 95 -9.74 -27.14 -4.60
C ASP A 95 -8.51 -26.20 -4.56
N HIS A 96 -7.31 -26.71 -4.88
CA HIS A 96 -6.09 -25.91 -4.96
C HIS A 96 -6.18 -24.86 -6.07
N VAL A 97 -6.68 -25.28 -7.23
CA VAL A 97 -6.96 -24.39 -8.38
C VAL A 97 -8.06 -23.40 -8.01
N GLU A 98 -9.16 -23.87 -7.40
CA GLU A 98 -10.31 -23.01 -7.05
C GLU A 98 -9.93 -21.89 -6.07
N PHE A 99 -9.12 -22.20 -5.06
CA PHE A 99 -8.70 -21.23 -4.04
C PHE A 99 -7.39 -20.51 -4.38
N GLY A 100 -6.81 -20.77 -5.55
CA GLY A 100 -5.58 -20.12 -6.04
C GLY A 100 -4.32 -20.49 -5.24
N LEU A 101 -4.28 -21.66 -4.60
CA LEU A 101 -3.07 -22.17 -3.92
C LEU A 101 -2.21 -23.02 -4.86
N GLU A 102 -1.89 -22.45 -6.02
CA GLU A 102 -1.07 -23.06 -7.07
C GLU A 102 -0.04 -22.06 -7.61
N GLU A 103 0.93 -22.57 -8.39
CA GLU A 103 1.93 -21.77 -9.11
C GLU A 103 2.59 -20.62 -8.32
N ASP A 104 2.03 -19.41 -8.43
CA ASP A 104 2.52 -18.18 -7.81
C ASP A 104 2.20 -18.11 -6.31
N CYS A 105 1.17 -18.82 -5.84
CA CYS A 105 0.73 -18.86 -4.45
C CYS A 105 0.87 -20.27 -3.83
N PRO A 106 2.08 -20.87 -3.82
CA PRO A 106 2.25 -22.23 -3.32
C PRO A 106 2.03 -22.28 -1.79
N PRO A 107 1.40 -23.34 -1.27
CA PRO A 107 1.32 -23.54 0.17
C PRO A 107 2.71 -23.65 0.79
N PHE A 108 2.88 -23.14 2.00
CA PHE A 108 4.15 -23.18 2.72
C PHE A 108 3.96 -23.37 4.23
N ASP A 109 4.98 -23.91 4.88
CA ASP A 109 4.99 -24.08 6.32
C ASP A 109 4.81 -22.73 7.04
N GLY A 110 3.77 -22.61 7.86
CA GLY A 110 3.44 -21.37 8.55
C GLY A 110 2.45 -20.46 7.79
N LEU A 111 1.85 -20.91 6.69
CA LEU A 111 0.84 -20.14 5.93
C LEU A 111 -0.31 -19.60 6.81
N SER A 112 -0.87 -20.43 7.70
CA SER A 112 -1.94 -20.00 8.62
C SER A 112 -1.51 -18.84 9.52
N ASP A 113 -0.31 -18.94 10.11
CA ASP A 113 0.25 -17.88 10.95
C ASP A 113 0.52 -16.62 10.13
N TYR A 114 1.06 -16.78 8.91
CA TYR A 114 1.27 -15.67 7.97
C TYR A 114 -0.03 -14.93 7.67
N VAL A 115 -1.09 -15.63 7.24
CA VAL A 115 -2.39 -15.04 6.93
C VAL A 115 -2.93 -14.25 8.13
N ARG A 116 -2.90 -14.87 9.32
CA ARG A 116 -3.45 -14.24 10.53
C ARG A 116 -2.62 -13.06 11.02
N LEU A 117 -1.30 -13.16 10.99
CA LEU A 117 -0.41 -12.11 11.50
C LEU A 117 -0.35 -10.91 10.55
N VAL A 118 -0.30 -11.13 9.23
CA VAL A 118 -0.31 -10.03 8.24
C VAL A 118 -1.62 -9.25 8.33
N ALA A 119 -2.76 -9.93 8.28
CA ALA A 119 -4.06 -9.27 8.46
C ALA A 119 -4.17 -8.58 9.83
N GLY A 120 -3.72 -9.24 10.90
CA GLY A 120 -3.73 -8.71 12.24
C GLY A 120 -2.86 -7.46 12.43
N GLY A 121 -1.70 -7.41 11.77
CA GLY A 121 -0.82 -6.25 11.76
C GLY A 121 -1.47 -5.04 11.07
N THR A 122 -2.01 -5.25 9.88
CA THR A 122 -2.71 -4.21 9.10
C THR A 122 -3.98 -3.73 9.81
N LEU A 123 -4.74 -4.63 10.45
CA LEU A 123 -5.89 -4.27 11.28
C LEU A 123 -5.49 -3.49 12.54
N ALA A 124 -4.37 -3.83 13.19
CA ALA A 124 -3.86 -3.07 14.33
C ALA A 124 -3.50 -1.63 13.92
N ALA A 125 -2.91 -1.45 12.74
CA ALA A 125 -2.62 -0.14 12.16
C ALA A 125 -3.90 0.65 11.86
N ALA A 126 -4.85 0.03 11.16
CA ALA A 126 -6.14 0.63 10.84
C ALA A 126 -6.93 1.03 12.10
N ASN A 127 -6.96 0.17 13.13
CA ASN A 127 -7.61 0.47 14.40
C ASN A 127 -6.91 1.62 15.15
N ALA A 128 -5.58 1.74 15.08
CA ALA A 128 -4.86 2.86 15.68
C ALA A 128 -5.25 4.21 15.06
N LEU A 129 -5.46 4.25 13.74
CA LEU A 129 -5.97 5.45 13.07
C LEU A 129 -7.44 5.71 13.40
N ARG A 130 -8.27 4.66 13.34
CA ARG A 130 -9.72 4.74 13.61
C ARG A 130 -10.03 5.26 15.02
N GLU A 131 -9.24 4.85 15.99
CA GLU A 131 -9.41 5.20 17.41
C GLU A 131 -8.69 6.51 17.78
N ASP A 132 -8.24 7.28 16.78
CA ASP A 132 -7.45 8.51 16.96
C ASP A 132 -6.23 8.31 17.87
N ARG A 133 -5.60 7.14 17.83
CA ARG A 133 -4.35 6.87 18.57
C ARG A 133 -3.09 7.19 17.76
N ALA A 134 -3.26 7.45 16.46
CA ALA A 134 -2.21 7.80 15.53
C ALA A 134 -2.74 8.70 14.39
N ASP A 135 -1.84 9.46 13.81
CA ASP A 135 -2.03 10.22 12.57
C ASP A 135 -1.41 9.48 11.39
N ILE A 136 -0.29 8.78 11.63
CA ILE A 136 0.31 7.85 10.66
C ILE A 136 0.49 6.48 11.31
N ALA A 137 0.10 5.41 10.62
CA ALA A 137 0.35 4.04 11.04
C ALA A 137 1.10 3.29 9.93
N ILE A 138 2.12 2.52 10.29
CA ILE A 138 3.01 1.84 9.35
C ILE A 138 2.96 0.33 9.60
N CYS A 139 2.66 -0.45 8.55
CA CYS A 139 2.69 -1.91 8.57
C CYS A 139 3.33 -2.45 7.27
N TRP A 140 4.66 -2.51 7.23
CA TRP A 140 5.40 -2.94 6.03
C TRP A 140 5.17 -4.41 5.63
N ASP A 141 4.74 -5.23 6.59
CA ASP A 141 4.41 -6.63 6.33
C ASP A 141 3.08 -6.80 5.58
N GLY A 142 2.20 -5.79 5.60
CA GLY A 142 0.93 -5.77 4.87
C GLY A 142 1.06 -5.38 3.40
N GLY A 143 -0.06 -5.02 2.77
CA GLY A 143 -0.10 -4.54 1.39
C GLY A 143 -0.40 -5.62 0.35
N ARG A 144 -1.14 -6.67 0.71
CA ARG A 144 -1.46 -7.79 -0.19
C ARG A 144 -2.71 -7.47 -1.00
N HIS A 145 -2.49 -6.74 -2.10
CA HIS A 145 -3.55 -6.13 -2.91
C HIS A 145 -4.18 -7.05 -3.99
N HIS A 146 -3.65 -8.25 -4.20
CA HIS A 146 -4.17 -9.23 -5.18
C HIS A 146 -5.07 -10.31 -4.57
N ALA A 147 -5.13 -10.41 -3.24
CA ALA A 147 -5.96 -11.44 -2.60
C ALA A 147 -7.44 -11.15 -2.80
N ARG A 148 -8.14 -12.06 -3.48
CA ARG A 148 -9.56 -11.97 -3.79
C ARG A 148 -10.39 -12.54 -2.63
N LYS A 149 -11.72 -12.46 -2.78
CA LYS A 149 -12.65 -12.85 -1.71
C LYS A 149 -12.54 -14.34 -1.34
N SER A 150 -12.30 -15.19 -2.33
CA SER A 150 -12.22 -16.64 -2.17
C SER A 150 -10.97 -17.23 -2.80
N GLU A 151 -9.94 -16.43 -3.09
CA GLU A 151 -8.82 -16.91 -3.92
C GLU A 151 -7.54 -16.13 -3.57
N ALA A 152 -6.43 -16.86 -3.46
CA ALA A 152 -5.10 -16.30 -3.38
C ALA A 152 -4.58 -16.01 -4.81
N SER A 153 -3.86 -14.92 -4.99
CA SER A 153 -3.32 -14.54 -6.30
C SER A 153 -2.14 -13.60 -6.15
N GLY A 154 -1.14 -13.64 -7.04
CA GLY A 154 -0.04 -12.66 -7.05
C GLY A 154 0.69 -12.59 -5.71
N PHE A 155 1.03 -13.75 -5.13
CA PHE A 155 1.65 -13.90 -3.80
C PHE A 155 0.79 -13.42 -2.61
N CYS A 156 -0.48 -13.08 -2.84
CA CYS A 156 -1.38 -12.51 -1.85
C CYS A 156 -2.40 -13.55 -1.39
N TYR A 157 -2.25 -14.00 -0.14
CA TYR A 157 -3.09 -15.01 0.50
C TYR A 157 -4.19 -14.41 1.40
N VAL A 158 -4.11 -13.12 1.71
CA VAL A 158 -5.06 -12.44 2.60
C VAL A 158 -5.24 -11.01 2.17
N ALA A 159 -6.48 -10.54 2.10
CA ALA A 159 -6.84 -9.22 1.61
C ALA A 159 -6.74 -8.15 2.70
N ASP A 160 -5.56 -7.99 3.28
CA ASP A 160 -5.35 -7.10 4.43
C ASP A 160 -5.65 -5.63 4.09
N CYS A 161 -5.36 -5.19 2.85
CA CYS A 161 -5.75 -3.87 2.34
C CYS A 161 -7.27 -3.65 2.43
N ILE A 162 -8.05 -4.63 1.95
CA ILE A 162 -9.52 -4.56 1.92
C ILE A 162 -10.08 -4.58 3.34
N LEU A 163 -9.54 -5.44 4.22
CA LEU A 163 -9.92 -5.50 5.63
C LEU A 163 -9.65 -4.17 6.36
N ALA A 164 -8.54 -3.49 6.06
CA ALA A 164 -8.26 -2.16 6.60
C ALA A 164 -9.26 -1.11 6.10
N ILE A 165 -9.55 -1.07 4.80
CA ILE A 165 -10.54 -0.13 4.24
C ILE A 165 -11.93 -0.37 4.87
N LEU A 166 -12.37 -1.64 4.96
CA LEU A 166 -13.62 -2.01 5.63
C LEU A 166 -13.65 -1.60 7.11
N THR A 167 -12.49 -1.62 7.77
CA THR A 167 -12.35 -1.20 9.18
C THR A 167 -12.45 0.31 9.32
N LEU A 168 -11.80 1.07 8.43
CA LEU A 168 -11.73 2.53 8.47
C LEU A 168 -13.04 3.20 8.02
N LYS A 169 -13.75 2.63 7.03
CA LYS A 169 -14.99 3.19 6.49
C LYS A 169 -16.23 3.01 7.39
N ARG A 170 -16.11 2.27 8.50
CA ARG A 170 -17.19 2.08 9.49
C ARG A 170 -17.60 3.42 10.08
N MET A 171 -18.77 3.47 10.71
CA MET A 171 -19.24 4.68 11.40
C MET A 171 -18.31 5.02 12.56
N HIS A 172 -17.93 6.30 12.64
CA HIS A 172 -17.18 6.86 13.76
C HIS A 172 -18.11 7.65 14.66
N ARG A 173 -17.71 7.78 15.94
CA ARG A 173 -18.40 8.62 16.92
C ARG A 173 -17.46 9.70 17.42
N SER A 174 -17.92 10.94 17.32
CA SER A 174 -17.21 12.09 17.84
C SER A 174 -17.30 12.07 19.37
N PRO A 175 -16.36 12.72 20.09
CA PRO A 175 -16.53 13.01 21.52
C PRO A 175 -17.91 13.63 21.84
N ASP A 176 -18.46 14.42 20.92
CA ASP A 176 -19.79 15.06 21.06
C ASP A 176 -20.95 14.16 20.59
N SER A 177 -20.73 12.85 20.47
CA SER A 177 -21.72 11.84 20.03
C SER A 177 -22.26 11.98 18.60
N ALA A 178 -21.72 12.91 17.80
CA ALA A 178 -22.00 12.95 16.37
C ALA A 178 -21.49 11.69 15.66
N VAL A 179 -22.33 11.06 14.84
CA VAL A 179 -21.96 9.91 14.04
C VAL A 179 -21.57 10.40 12.65
N TRP A 180 -20.40 10.01 12.16
CA TRP A 180 -20.00 10.31 10.78
C TRP A 180 -19.43 9.09 10.07
N ARG A 181 -19.37 9.17 8.74
CA ARG A 181 -18.90 8.13 7.84
C ARG A 181 -17.71 8.68 7.07
N PRO A 182 -16.48 8.23 7.35
CA PRO A 182 -15.32 8.81 6.71
C PRO A 182 -15.21 8.34 5.27
N ARG A 183 -14.54 9.16 4.48
CA ARG A 183 -14.04 8.80 3.16
C ARG A 183 -12.64 8.23 3.27
N VAL A 184 -12.42 7.10 2.62
CA VAL A 184 -11.17 6.35 2.62
C VAL A 184 -10.64 6.30 1.19
N MET A 185 -9.46 6.87 0.96
CA MET A 185 -8.75 6.73 -0.31
C MET A 185 -7.71 5.62 -0.19
N TYR A 186 -7.68 4.71 -1.15
CA TYR A 186 -6.61 3.74 -1.35
C TYR A 186 -5.77 4.20 -2.53
N LEU A 187 -4.53 4.60 -2.28
CA LEU A 187 -3.55 4.96 -3.28
C LEU A 187 -2.54 3.82 -3.41
N ASP A 188 -2.47 3.21 -4.58
CA ASP A 188 -1.54 2.13 -4.87
C ASP A 188 -0.37 2.64 -5.72
N LEU A 189 0.85 2.42 -5.24
CA LEU A 189 2.11 2.79 -5.89
C LEU A 189 2.94 1.56 -6.31
N ASP A 190 2.39 0.35 -6.12
CA ASP A 190 2.99 -0.89 -6.62
C ASP A 190 3.10 -0.88 -8.14
N LEU A 191 4.07 -1.62 -8.69
CA LEU A 191 4.18 -1.79 -10.12
C LEU A 191 2.94 -2.46 -10.71
N HIS A 192 2.30 -3.36 -9.97
CA HIS A 192 1.17 -4.16 -10.42
C HIS A 192 -0.16 -3.47 -10.10
N PHE A 193 -1.13 -3.62 -11.01
CA PHE A 193 -2.46 -3.07 -10.79
C PHE A 193 -3.12 -3.68 -9.55
N SER A 194 -3.72 -2.85 -8.70
CA SER A 194 -4.42 -3.27 -7.48
C SER A 194 -5.80 -3.91 -7.76
N ASP A 195 -5.81 -5.00 -8.52
CA ASP A 195 -7.01 -5.62 -9.07
C ASP A 195 -8.04 -6.02 -8.00
N ALA A 196 -7.66 -6.79 -6.98
CA ALA A 196 -8.61 -7.28 -6.00
C ALA A 196 -9.18 -6.14 -5.13
N VAL A 197 -8.36 -5.14 -4.80
CA VAL A 197 -8.85 -3.94 -4.08
C VAL A 197 -9.82 -3.14 -4.93
N SER A 198 -9.50 -2.92 -6.21
CA SER A 198 -10.36 -2.20 -7.15
C SER A 198 -11.69 -2.94 -7.38
N GLU A 199 -11.65 -4.25 -7.57
CA GLU A 199 -12.86 -5.08 -7.75
C GLU A 199 -13.74 -5.10 -6.50
N ALA A 200 -13.15 -5.14 -5.30
CA ALA A 200 -13.91 -5.17 -4.05
C ALA A 200 -14.69 -3.89 -3.76
N PHE A 201 -14.27 -2.75 -4.33
CA PHE A 201 -14.89 -1.45 -4.13
C PHE A 201 -15.52 -0.83 -5.39
N LEU A 202 -15.45 -1.53 -6.52
CA LEU A 202 -16.16 -1.16 -7.74
C LEU A 202 -17.66 -0.97 -7.47
N ASP A 203 -18.24 0.13 -7.95
CA ASP A 203 -19.65 0.49 -7.78
C ASP A 203 -20.12 0.61 -6.30
N SER A 204 -19.19 0.58 -5.33
CA SER A 204 -19.54 0.67 -3.90
C SER A 204 -20.13 2.03 -3.50
N SER A 205 -20.02 3.02 -4.39
CA SER A 205 -20.61 4.36 -4.30
C SER A 205 -22.10 4.44 -4.68
N ALA A 206 -22.68 3.39 -5.29
CA ALA A 206 -24.06 3.41 -5.81
C ALA A 206 -25.17 3.33 -4.74
N THR A 207 -24.80 3.41 -3.45
CA THR A 207 -25.76 3.41 -2.34
C THR A 207 -26.28 4.83 -2.08
N SER A 208 -27.49 4.95 -1.53
CA SER A 208 -28.12 6.24 -1.18
C SER A 208 -27.38 7.05 -0.11
N LEU A 209 -26.28 6.52 0.45
CA LEU A 209 -25.52 7.09 1.56
C LEU A 209 -24.21 7.75 1.14
N GLY A 210 -23.98 7.89 -0.17
CA GLY A 210 -22.81 8.58 -0.75
C GLY A 210 -21.53 7.74 -0.85
N PRO A 211 -20.54 8.21 -1.63
CA PRO A 211 -19.28 7.51 -1.88
C PRO A 211 -18.38 7.51 -0.64
N GLN A 212 -17.94 6.34 -0.20
CA GLN A 212 -17.04 6.20 0.97
C GLN A 212 -15.62 5.75 0.63
N VAL A 213 -15.43 5.06 -0.49
CA VAL A 213 -14.13 4.50 -0.87
C VAL A 213 -13.79 4.97 -2.26
N LEU A 214 -12.54 5.41 -2.44
CA LEU A 214 -11.94 5.65 -3.74
C LEU A 214 -10.66 4.82 -3.84
N THR A 215 -10.50 4.06 -4.91
CA THR A 215 -9.24 3.39 -5.25
C THR A 215 -8.58 4.13 -6.41
N LEU A 216 -7.28 4.37 -6.32
CA LEU A 216 -6.45 4.92 -7.38
C LEU A 216 -5.16 4.12 -7.44
N SER A 217 -5.01 3.35 -8.51
CA SER A 217 -3.80 2.57 -8.78
C SER A 217 -2.96 3.25 -9.86
N ILE A 218 -1.67 3.44 -9.59
CA ILE A 218 -0.67 3.86 -10.58
C ILE A 218 0.22 2.65 -10.82
N HIS A 219 0.20 2.10 -12.04
CA HIS A 219 0.78 0.77 -12.30
C HIS A 219 1.23 0.63 -13.75
N HIS A 220 2.09 -0.35 -14.02
CA HIS A 220 2.40 -0.70 -15.40
C HIS A 220 1.24 -1.44 -16.04
N SER A 221 0.89 -1.08 -17.26
CA SER A 221 -0.12 -1.78 -18.05
C SER A 221 0.40 -2.09 -19.44
N ALA A 222 0.51 -3.37 -19.75
CA ALA A 222 0.82 -3.87 -21.08
C ALA A 222 0.10 -5.21 -21.30
N PRO A 223 -0.20 -5.59 -22.56
CA PRO A 223 -0.73 -6.91 -22.87
C PRO A 223 0.16 -8.02 -22.29
N GLY A 224 -0.43 -8.89 -21.48
CA GLY A 224 0.26 -10.01 -20.82
C GLY A 224 1.01 -9.66 -19.53
N PHE A 225 1.00 -8.40 -19.08
CA PHE A 225 1.51 -8.03 -17.77
C PHE A 225 0.46 -8.33 -16.68
N PHE A 226 0.92 -8.84 -15.53
CA PHE A 226 0.04 -9.22 -14.43
C PHE A 226 -0.39 -7.99 -13.60
N PRO A 227 -1.60 -7.98 -13.01
CA PRO A 227 -2.72 -8.86 -13.31
C PRO A 227 -3.43 -8.44 -14.60
N SER A 228 -3.96 -9.42 -15.32
CA SER A 228 -4.82 -9.13 -16.46
C SER A 228 -6.21 -8.72 -15.96
N SER A 229 -6.50 -7.42 -15.98
CA SER A 229 -7.80 -6.89 -15.57
C SER A 229 -8.27 -5.77 -16.51
N PRO A 230 -9.55 -5.76 -16.95
CA PRO A 230 -10.09 -4.64 -17.72
C PRO A 230 -10.12 -3.34 -16.90
N LEU A 231 -10.15 -3.44 -15.57
CA LEU A 231 -10.08 -2.28 -14.67
C LEU A 231 -8.68 -1.67 -14.64
N GLY A 232 -7.63 -2.41 -15.01
CA GLY A 232 -6.24 -1.91 -15.05
C GLY A 232 -5.95 -0.97 -16.23
N THR A 233 -6.93 -0.72 -17.09
CA THR A 233 -6.79 0.18 -18.24
C THR A 233 -7.50 1.52 -18.01
N LEU A 234 -7.19 2.51 -18.85
CA LEU A 234 -7.89 3.79 -18.83
C LEU A 234 -9.32 3.58 -19.36
N ARG A 235 -10.32 3.53 -18.47
CA ARG A 235 -11.71 3.18 -18.80
C ARG A 235 -12.42 4.30 -19.57
N ASP A 236 -13.24 3.91 -20.55
CA ASP A 236 -14.13 4.85 -21.26
C ASP A 236 -15.15 5.48 -20.31
N ARG A 237 -15.10 6.81 -20.20
CA ARG A 237 -15.98 7.62 -19.34
C ARG A 237 -17.38 7.79 -19.90
N SER A 238 -17.58 7.51 -21.19
CA SER A 238 -18.90 7.57 -21.85
C SER A 238 -19.75 6.33 -21.63
N ALA A 239 -19.17 5.27 -21.03
CA ALA A 239 -19.91 4.08 -20.68
C ALA A 239 -21.02 4.38 -19.65
N ASP A 240 -22.20 3.79 -19.86
CA ASP A 240 -23.40 3.99 -19.03
C ASP A 240 -23.19 3.73 -17.52
N ARG A 241 -22.12 3.00 -17.16
CA ARG A 241 -21.74 2.64 -15.79
C ARG A 241 -20.28 3.00 -15.48
N PHE A 242 -19.88 4.22 -15.82
CA PHE A 242 -18.59 4.73 -15.37
C PHE A 242 -18.62 5.01 -13.85
N ASP A 243 -17.71 4.34 -13.14
CA ASP A 243 -17.48 4.54 -11.71
C ASP A 243 -16.29 5.49 -11.52
N PRO A 244 -16.52 6.75 -11.07
CA PRO A 244 -15.45 7.72 -10.88
C PRO A 244 -14.65 7.49 -9.58
N PHE A 245 -14.94 6.42 -8.83
CA PHE A 245 -14.24 6.10 -7.57
C PHE A 245 -13.33 4.87 -7.67
N THR A 246 -13.30 4.18 -8.80
CA THR A 246 -12.39 3.04 -9.03
C THR A 246 -11.50 3.38 -10.22
N LEU A 247 -10.33 3.92 -9.93
CA LEU A 247 -9.48 4.62 -10.89
C LEU A 247 -8.17 3.89 -11.17
N SER A 248 -7.80 3.88 -12.45
CA SER A 248 -6.53 3.36 -12.95
C SER A 248 -5.76 4.44 -13.68
N LEU A 249 -4.48 4.55 -13.36
CA LEU A 249 -3.50 5.37 -14.04
C LEU A 249 -2.42 4.44 -14.62
N PRO A 250 -2.69 3.83 -15.79
CA PRO A 250 -1.73 2.96 -16.45
C PRO A 250 -0.55 3.77 -16.97
N LEU A 251 0.66 3.23 -16.80
CA LEU A 251 1.89 3.75 -17.37
C LEU A 251 2.60 2.68 -18.22
N ASP A 252 3.35 3.14 -19.22
CA ASP A 252 4.25 2.29 -19.99
C ASP A 252 5.56 2.05 -19.20
N ARG A 253 6.39 1.15 -19.71
CA ARG A 253 7.69 0.79 -19.15
C ARG A 253 8.62 2.00 -19.04
N GLY A 254 9.57 1.89 -18.12
CA GLY A 254 10.61 2.88 -17.90
C GLY A 254 10.14 4.14 -17.19
N ALA A 255 8.96 4.15 -16.57
CA ALA A 255 8.48 5.30 -15.79
C ALA A 255 9.57 5.75 -14.80
N THR A 256 9.82 7.05 -14.80
CA THR A 256 10.87 7.74 -14.06
C THR A 256 10.27 8.74 -13.07
N ASP A 257 11.11 9.34 -12.23
CA ASP A 257 10.71 10.47 -11.37
C ASP A 257 10.05 11.60 -12.18
N ALA A 258 10.49 11.85 -13.43
CA ALA A 258 9.89 12.86 -14.29
C ALA A 258 8.45 12.48 -14.70
N THR A 259 8.19 11.20 -15.00
CA THR A 259 6.84 10.68 -15.26
C THR A 259 5.94 10.91 -14.05
N PHE A 260 6.38 10.48 -12.86
CA PHE A 260 5.63 10.62 -11.62
C PHE A 260 5.39 12.09 -11.27
N ALA A 261 6.39 12.97 -11.44
CA ALA A 261 6.23 14.40 -11.27
C ALA A 261 5.20 15.01 -12.23
N ARG A 262 5.08 14.47 -13.45
CA ARG A 262 4.13 14.91 -14.48
C ARG A 262 2.69 14.50 -14.18
N ILE A 263 2.46 13.33 -13.58
CA ILE A 263 1.13 12.80 -13.26
C ILE A 263 0.64 13.16 -11.85
N TRP A 264 1.55 13.48 -10.92
CA TRP A 264 1.18 13.74 -9.52
C TRP A 264 0.11 14.82 -9.32
N PRO A 265 0.08 15.92 -10.10
CA PRO A 265 -1.01 16.89 -10.00
C PRO A 265 -2.40 16.27 -10.21
N SER A 266 -2.53 15.25 -11.06
CA SER A 266 -3.78 14.51 -11.26
C SER A 266 -4.17 13.70 -10.02
N VAL A 267 -3.20 13.10 -9.34
CA VAL A 267 -3.40 12.36 -8.08
C VAL A 267 -3.91 13.31 -6.99
N GLU A 268 -3.26 14.47 -6.82
CA GLU A 268 -3.68 15.48 -5.85
C GLU A 268 -5.06 16.07 -6.20
N ARG A 269 -5.32 16.30 -7.50
CA ARG A 269 -6.62 16.78 -7.98
C ARG A 269 -7.77 15.82 -7.64
N VAL A 270 -7.56 14.51 -7.77
CA VAL A 270 -8.53 13.49 -7.34
C VAL A 270 -8.68 13.48 -5.83
N LYS A 271 -7.58 13.52 -5.08
CA LYS A 271 -7.61 13.56 -3.62
C LYS A 271 -8.39 14.79 -3.11
N ASP A 272 -8.19 15.95 -3.71
CA ASP A 272 -8.87 17.19 -3.33
C ASP A 272 -10.35 17.17 -3.70
N ALA A 273 -10.72 16.57 -4.84
CA ALA A 273 -12.12 16.32 -5.20
C ALA A 273 -12.82 15.38 -4.21
N PHE A 274 -12.15 14.28 -3.85
CA PHE A 274 -12.72 13.25 -2.98
C PHE A 274 -12.70 13.61 -1.50
N ARG A 275 -11.79 14.49 -1.06
CA ARG A 275 -11.63 14.93 0.34
C ARG A 275 -11.57 13.76 1.35
N PRO A 276 -10.59 12.84 1.23
CA PRO A 276 -10.48 11.69 2.14
C PRO A 276 -10.09 12.12 3.56
N GLU A 277 -10.61 11.40 4.54
CA GLU A 277 -10.17 11.51 5.94
C GLU A 277 -9.04 10.52 6.25
N PHE A 278 -9.11 9.33 5.64
CA PHE A 278 -8.08 8.31 5.71
C PHE A 278 -7.51 8.04 4.33
N VAL A 279 -6.19 7.90 4.27
CA VAL A 279 -5.46 7.45 3.08
C VAL A 279 -4.70 6.20 3.44
N LEU A 280 -4.99 5.10 2.76
CA LEU A 280 -4.09 3.95 2.72
C LEU A 280 -3.18 4.15 1.53
N VAL A 281 -1.88 4.24 1.76
CA VAL A 281 -0.87 4.24 0.70
C VAL A 281 -0.18 2.88 0.71
N GLN A 282 -0.38 2.12 -0.36
CA GLN A 282 0.39 0.92 -0.62
C GLN A 282 1.74 1.40 -1.21
N CYS A 283 2.84 1.03 -0.56
CA CYS A 283 4.18 1.44 -0.94
C CYS A 283 4.97 0.23 -1.47
N GLY A 284 4.42 -0.44 -2.49
CA GLY A 284 5.11 -1.41 -3.30
C GLY A 284 6.34 -0.78 -3.94
N VAL A 285 7.43 -1.53 -3.98
CA VAL A 285 8.76 -1.03 -4.38
C VAL A 285 9.37 -1.87 -5.50
N ASP A 286 8.56 -2.70 -6.15
CA ASP A 286 8.91 -3.43 -7.37
C ASP A 286 8.96 -2.55 -8.63
N GLY A 287 8.46 -1.31 -8.54
CA GLY A 287 8.69 -0.27 -9.55
C GLY A 287 10.06 0.42 -9.46
N LEU A 288 10.82 0.20 -8.37
CA LEU A 288 12.15 0.82 -8.20
C LEU A 288 13.18 0.22 -9.15
N ALA A 289 14.14 1.05 -9.56
CA ALA A 289 15.28 0.60 -10.33
C ALA A 289 16.04 -0.54 -9.62
N GLY A 290 16.38 -1.57 -10.40
CA GLY A 290 17.10 -2.75 -9.91
C GLY A 290 16.20 -3.82 -9.28
N ASP A 291 14.87 -3.65 -9.30
CA ASP A 291 13.95 -4.76 -9.02
C ASP A 291 14.01 -5.84 -10.14
N PRO A 292 13.93 -7.14 -9.81
CA PRO A 292 13.89 -8.22 -10.79
C PRO A 292 12.80 -8.12 -11.86
N HIS A 293 11.68 -7.44 -11.61
CA HIS A 293 10.68 -7.19 -12.65
C HIS A 293 11.23 -6.34 -13.79
N ALA A 294 12.16 -5.41 -13.50
CA ALA A 294 12.88 -4.60 -14.48
C ALA A 294 11.97 -3.83 -15.46
N VAL A 295 10.80 -3.39 -15.00
CA VAL A 295 9.80 -2.70 -15.83
C VAL A 295 9.92 -1.19 -15.76
N TRP A 296 10.02 -0.63 -14.55
CA TRP A 296 10.15 0.81 -14.31
C TRP A 296 11.56 1.20 -13.90
N ASN A 297 11.80 2.52 -13.84
CA ASN A 297 13.10 3.11 -13.55
C ASN A 297 12.98 4.19 -12.47
N TRP A 298 12.14 3.93 -11.47
CA TRP A 298 11.81 4.88 -10.43
C TRP A 298 12.89 4.93 -9.34
N SER A 299 13.12 6.11 -8.75
CA SER A 299 14.12 6.30 -7.71
C SER A 299 13.48 6.53 -6.33
N LEU A 300 14.28 6.30 -5.28
CA LEU A 300 13.80 6.40 -3.89
C LEU A 300 13.86 7.80 -3.27
N ASN A 301 14.76 8.67 -3.72
CA ASN A 301 15.25 9.88 -3.04
C ASN A 301 14.18 10.97 -2.70
N ASP A 302 14.59 12.22 -2.49
CA ASP A 302 13.70 13.37 -2.22
C ASP A 302 13.44 14.26 -3.45
N GLY A 303 14.00 13.90 -4.61
CA GLY A 303 13.84 14.60 -5.87
C GLY A 303 12.39 14.59 -6.32
N LYS A 304 11.95 15.67 -7.00
CA LYS A 304 10.55 15.81 -7.44
C LYS A 304 10.11 14.61 -8.29
N GLY A 305 9.08 13.92 -7.84
CA GLY A 305 8.49 12.75 -8.50
C GLY A 305 9.13 11.40 -8.14
N SER A 306 10.20 11.37 -7.34
CA SER A 306 10.68 10.13 -6.72
C SER A 306 9.65 9.52 -5.77
N LEU A 307 9.82 8.25 -5.40
CA LEU A 307 8.95 7.57 -4.42
C LEU A 307 8.91 8.31 -3.08
N GLY A 308 10.07 8.76 -2.58
CA GLY A 308 10.15 9.54 -1.36
C GLY A 308 9.37 10.84 -1.42
N TRP A 309 9.50 11.58 -2.52
CA TRP A 309 8.75 12.81 -2.75
C TRP A 309 7.24 12.55 -2.77
N CYS A 310 6.79 11.53 -3.50
CA CYS A 310 5.38 11.14 -3.57
C CYS A 310 4.80 10.84 -2.18
N VAL A 311 5.49 9.99 -1.41
CA VAL A 311 5.04 9.57 -0.08
C VAL A 311 5.12 10.70 0.95
N ASP A 312 6.13 11.58 0.89
CA ASP A 312 6.20 12.76 1.77
C ASP A 312 5.00 13.69 1.53
N ARG A 313 4.58 13.89 0.27
CA ARG A 313 3.38 14.71 0.00
C ARG A 313 2.14 14.14 0.65
N VAL A 314 1.94 12.82 0.59
CA VAL A 314 0.84 12.13 1.28
C VAL A 314 0.93 12.33 2.79
N CYS A 315 2.10 12.11 3.38
CA CYS A 315 2.29 12.12 4.84
C CYS A 315 2.30 13.53 5.46
N SER A 316 2.81 14.51 4.72
CA SER A 316 3.14 15.84 5.25
C SER A 316 2.25 16.96 4.74
N GLN A 317 1.54 16.78 3.63
CA GLN A 317 0.82 17.90 2.98
C GLN A 317 -0.68 17.64 2.82
N TRP A 318 -1.13 16.39 2.82
CA TRP A 318 -2.54 16.09 2.55
C TRP A 318 -3.48 16.33 3.73
N GLY A 319 -2.96 16.37 4.96
CA GLY A 319 -3.74 16.63 6.17
C GLY A 319 -4.69 15.49 6.56
N CYS A 320 -4.49 14.29 6.00
CA CYS A 320 -5.28 13.08 6.26
C CYS A 320 -4.58 12.19 7.30
N LYS A 321 -5.33 11.24 7.88
CA LYS A 321 -4.72 10.11 8.59
C LYS A 321 -4.19 9.09 7.59
N VAL A 322 -2.95 8.63 7.75
CA VAL A 322 -2.26 7.80 6.74
C VAL A 322 -1.95 6.40 7.29
N LEU A 323 -2.34 5.37 6.55
CA LEU A 323 -1.86 3.99 6.74
C LEU A 323 -0.88 3.66 5.63
N MET A 324 0.38 3.43 5.97
CA MET A 324 1.42 3.02 5.05
C MET A 324 1.56 1.49 5.09
N LEU A 325 1.41 0.85 3.95
CA LEU A 325 1.59 -0.59 3.78
C LEU A 325 2.80 -0.87 2.90
N GLY A 326 3.34 -2.09 2.98
CA GLY A 326 4.34 -2.57 2.04
C GLY A 326 3.71 -2.92 0.69
N GLY A 327 4.13 -4.04 0.11
CA GLY A 327 3.69 -4.48 -1.21
C GLY A 327 4.66 -5.46 -1.88
N GLY A 328 4.68 -5.42 -3.21
CA GLY A 328 5.74 -5.97 -4.04
C GLY A 328 7.09 -5.31 -3.78
N GLY A 329 8.18 -5.95 -4.24
CA GLY A 329 9.55 -5.51 -4.00
C GLY A 329 10.47 -6.70 -3.75
N TYR A 330 11.12 -7.17 -4.81
CA TYR A 330 11.80 -8.45 -4.89
C TYR A 330 13.32 -8.30 -4.93
N ASN A 331 13.82 -7.07 -5.09
CA ASN A 331 15.14 -6.69 -4.59
C ASN A 331 15.06 -6.40 -3.08
N HIS A 332 15.25 -7.41 -2.24
CA HIS A 332 15.02 -7.27 -0.80
C HIS A 332 15.87 -6.17 -0.12
N PRO A 333 17.16 -5.98 -0.44
CA PRO A 333 17.94 -4.85 0.08
C PRO A 333 17.36 -3.49 -0.31
N ASN A 334 16.89 -3.32 -1.55
CA ASN A 334 16.24 -2.09 -1.98
C ASN A 334 14.88 -1.89 -1.32
N ALA A 335 14.11 -2.95 -1.08
CA ALA A 335 12.89 -2.86 -0.29
C ALA A 335 13.16 -2.41 1.15
N ALA A 336 14.22 -2.93 1.77
CA ALA A 336 14.64 -2.49 3.09
C ALA A 336 15.11 -1.04 3.11
N ARG A 337 15.89 -0.60 2.11
CA ARG A 337 16.26 0.81 1.92
C ARG A 337 15.03 1.70 1.84
N ALA A 338 14.12 1.36 0.94
CA ALA A 338 12.94 2.15 0.65
C ALA A 338 12.05 2.31 1.87
N TRP A 339 11.63 1.20 2.49
CA TRP A 339 10.74 1.26 3.64
C TRP A 339 11.41 1.85 4.90
N THR A 340 12.73 1.76 5.02
CA THR A 340 13.49 2.49 6.05
C THR A 340 13.44 4.00 5.81
N TYR A 341 13.73 4.44 4.59
CA TYR A 341 13.68 5.85 4.21
C TYR A 341 12.26 6.43 4.36
N LEU A 342 11.23 5.73 3.89
CA LEU A 342 9.83 6.12 4.05
C LEU A 342 9.39 6.18 5.52
N THR A 343 9.90 5.27 6.37
CA THR A 343 9.67 5.34 7.83
C THR A 343 10.27 6.63 8.40
N SER A 344 11.43 7.05 7.92
CA SER A 344 12.07 8.29 8.37
C SER A 344 11.28 9.56 7.99
N LEU A 345 10.67 9.58 6.80
CA LEU A 345 9.76 10.63 6.35
C LEU A 345 8.52 10.72 7.24
N ALA A 346 7.88 9.58 7.51
CA ALA A 346 6.70 9.53 8.37
C ALA A 346 6.98 10.06 9.79
N LEU A 347 8.18 9.77 10.32
CA LEU A 347 8.65 10.25 11.62
C LEU A 347 9.10 11.71 11.64
N GLY A 348 9.12 12.40 10.49
CA GLY A 348 9.68 13.76 10.40
C GLY A 348 11.16 13.83 10.78
N ARG A 349 11.90 12.73 10.55
CA ARG A 349 13.34 12.59 10.79
C ARG A 349 14.00 12.03 9.52
N THR A 350 13.76 12.71 8.41
CA THR A 350 14.19 12.30 7.08
C THR A 350 15.69 12.02 7.07
N LEU A 351 16.04 10.77 6.78
CA LEU A 351 17.42 10.37 6.53
C LEU A 351 17.85 10.92 5.17
N SER A 352 19.12 11.26 4.98
CA SER A 352 19.62 11.56 3.63
C SER A 352 19.70 10.25 2.83
N PRO A 353 19.35 10.25 1.52
CA PRO A 353 19.57 9.08 0.66
C PRO A 353 21.04 8.62 0.64
N GLU A 354 21.98 9.56 0.75
CA GLU A 354 23.41 9.27 0.85
C GLU A 354 23.87 8.76 2.23
N ALA A 355 22.96 8.64 3.20
CA ALA A 355 23.32 8.14 4.53
C ALA A 355 23.89 6.73 4.46
N ASP A 356 25.03 6.53 5.13
CA ASP A 356 25.65 5.21 5.27
C ASP A 356 24.69 4.25 5.97
N ILE A 357 24.68 3.00 5.50
CA ILE A 357 23.96 1.89 6.14
C ILE A 357 24.68 1.57 7.46
N PRO A 358 24.00 1.62 8.63
CA PRO A 358 24.61 1.27 9.90
C PRO A 358 24.99 -0.21 9.93
N ASP A 359 26.02 -0.54 10.72
CA ASP A 359 26.43 -1.93 10.92
C ASP A 359 25.30 -2.77 11.54
N HIS A 360 24.99 -3.90 10.91
CA HIS A 360 24.02 -4.90 11.36
C HIS A 360 24.30 -6.25 10.64
N PRO A 361 23.66 -7.36 11.05
CA PRO A 361 23.95 -8.69 10.48
C PRO A 361 23.76 -8.82 8.96
N ALA A 362 23.02 -7.93 8.32
CA ALA A 362 22.74 -7.97 6.89
C ALA A 362 23.54 -6.94 6.09
N PHE A 363 24.48 -6.23 6.71
CA PHE A 363 25.25 -5.14 6.10
C PHE A 363 25.88 -5.50 4.73
N PRO A 364 26.44 -6.71 4.52
CA PRO A 364 27.02 -7.08 3.23
C PRO A 364 26.02 -7.08 2.06
N LEU A 365 24.72 -7.21 2.32
CA LEU A 365 23.68 -7.20 1.27
C LEU A 365 23.47 -5.82 0.64
N TYR A 366 24.00 -4.76 1.24
CA TYR A 366 23.85 -3.38 0.78
C TYR A 366 24.99 -2.92 -0.14
N ALA A 367 25.87 -3.84 -0.56
CA ALA A 367 26.85 -3.57 -1.58
C ALA A 367 26.19 -3.12 -2.92
N PRO A 368 26.92 -2.38 -3.78
CA PRO A 368 28.28 -1.88 -3.56
C PRO A 368 28.32 -0.51 -2.86
N SER A 369 27.19 0.21 -2.78
CA SER A 369 27.18 1.59 -2.29
C SER A 369 27.24 1.68 -0.77
N PHE A 370 26.62 0.74 -0.05
CA PHE A 370 26.40 0.81 1.39
C PHE A 370 25.70 2.11 1.85
N THR A 371 24.93 2.72 0.96
CA THR A 371 24.08 3.89 1.23
C THR A 371 22.59 3.50 1.20
N LEU A 372 21.75 4.41 1.72
CA LEU A 372 20.29 4.25 1.76
C LEU A 372 19.63 4.43 0.38
N ASP A 373 20.27 5.13 -0.56
CA ASP A 373 19.71 5.47 -1.87
C ASP A 373 19.43 4.26 -2.77
N VAL A 374 18.43 4.42 -3.63
CA VAL A 374 18.14 3.57 -4.78
C VAL A 374 18.02 4.49 -5.99
N PRO A 375 19.13 4.78 -6.70
CA PRO A 375 19.12 5.70 -7.81
C PRO A 375 18.44 5.09 -9.03
N ALA A 376 17.89 5.94 -9.90
CA ALA A 376 17.42 5.53 -11.21
C ALA A 376 18.57 4.90 -12.03
N GLY A 377 18.23 3.89 -12.82
CA GLY A 377 19.11 3.33 -13.85
C GLY A 377 19.02 4.09 -15.18
N ASN A 378 19.48 3.45 -16.25
CA ASN A 378 19.52 4.04 -17.60
C ASN A 378 18.40 3.54 -18.53
N ALA A 379 17.34 2.94 -17.99
CA ALA A 379 16.24 2.43 -18.80
C ALA A 379 15.47 3.59 -19.47
N PRO A 380 15.14 3.50 -20.77
CA PRO A 380 14.43 4.56 -21.47
C PRO A 380 12.97 4.63 -21.03
N ASP A 381 12.51 5.85 -20.74
CA ASP A 381 11.12 6.13 -20.44
C ASP A 381 10.27 6.09 -21.72
N ARG A 382 9.18 5.31 -21.70
CA ARG A 382 8.23 5.19 -22.82
C ARG A 382 6.93 5.95 -22.61
N ASN A 383 6.82 6.66 -21.50
CA ASN A 383 5.66 7.47 -21.18
C ASN A 383 5.73 8.81 -21.92
N GLU A 384 5.25 8.84 -23.15
CA GLU A 384 5.29 10.04 -23.99
C GLU A 384 4.45 11.19 -23.42
N ASP A 385 4.94 12.42 -23.55
CA ASP A 385 4.26 13.63 -23.05
C ASP A 385 2.82 13.77 -23.57
N ALA A 386 2.56 13.33 -24.81
CA ALA A 386 1.22 13.34 -25.40
C ALA A 386 0.26 12.47 -24.59
N TYR A 387 0.66 11.23 -24.29
CA TYR A 387 -0.12 10.30 -23.48
C TYR A 387 -0.31 10.81 -22.04
N LEU A 388 0.74 11.35 -21.42
CA LEU A 388 0.63 11.96 -20.09
C LEU A 388 -0.29 13.20 -20.10
N GLY A 389 -0.38 13.89 -21.23
CA GLY A 389 -1.40 14.92 -21.53
C GLY A 389 -2.81 14.36 -21.45
N GLU A 390 -3.10 13.28 -22.17
CA GLU A 390 -4.40 12.60 -22.16
C GLU A 390 -4.81 12.14 -20.76
N ILE A 391 -3.87 11.58 -19.99
CA ILE A 391 -4.07 11.22 -18.58
C ILE A 391 -4.48 12.45 -17.76
N THR A 392 -3.82 13.59 -17.96
CA THR A 392 -4.14 14.82 -17.22
C THR A 392 -5.56 15.30 -17.50
N GLU A 393 -5.96 15.34 -18.77
CA GLU A 393 -7.31 15.74 -19.16
C GLU A 393 -8.38 14.76 -18.66
N TYR A 394 -8.08 13.47 -18.72
CA TYR A 394 -8.94 12.41 -18.20
C TYR A 394 -9.25 12.62 -16.72
N PHE A 395 -8.20 12.77 -15.91
CA PHE A 395 -8.32 12.86 -14.46
C PHE A 395 -8.93 14.19 -14.00
N GLU A 396 -8.76 15.28 -14.75
CA GLU A 396 -9.48 16.53 -14.47
C GLU A 396 -11.00 16.36 -14.62
N ILE A 397 -11.46 15.62 -15.64
CA ILE A 397 -12.90 15.39 -15.83
C ILE A 397 -13.44 14.40 -14.78
N VAL A 398 -12.67 13.36 -14.46
CA VAL A 398 -13.01 12.45 -13.35
C VAL A 398 -13.16 13.21 -12.05
N ALA A 399 -12.22 14.11 -11.72
CA ALA A 399 -12.25 14.86 -10.50
C ALA A 399 -13.49 15.78 -10.39
N ARG A 400 -13.94 16.38 -11.49
CA ARG A 400 -15.21 17.11 -11.52
C ARG A 400 -16.41 16.20 -11.24
N SER A 401 -16.43 15.00 -11.82
CA SER A 401 -17.50 14.02 -11.55
C SER A 401 -17.51 13.57 -10.08
N ILE A 402 -16.32 13.39 -9.47
CA ILE A 402 -16.19 13.12 -8.04
C ILE A 402 -16.78 14.28 -7.23
N GLU A 403 -16.41 15.54 -7.52
CA GLU A 403 -16.91 16.72 -6.81
C GLU A 403 -18.44 16.82 -6.85
N GLU A 404 -19.03 16.61 -8.03
CA GLU A 404 -20.48 16.60 -8.21
C GLU A 404 -21.14 15.54 -7.31
N ARG A 405 -20.64 14.31 -7.31
CA ARG A 405 -21.21 13.22 -6.50
C ARG A 405 -20.97 13.37 -5.00
N VAL A 406 -19.81 13.90 -4.60
CA VAL A 406 -19.47 14.12 -3.18
C VAL A 406 -20.23 15.33 -2.60
N ASN A 407 -20.54 16.35 -3.41
CA ASN A 407 -21.29 17.53 -2.95
C ASN A 407 -22.81 17.34 -2.94
N CYS A 408 -23.34 16.35 -3.66
CA CYS A 408 -24.76 16.00 -3.65
C CYS A 408 -25.20 15.15 -2.45
N THR A 409 -24.26 14.75 -1.59
CA THR A 409 -24.45 13.87 -0.41
C THR A 409 -24.06 14.62 0.85
#